data_AF-A0A1F6WYZ2-F1
#
_entry.id   AF-A0A1F6WYZ2-F1
#
_cell.length_a   1.000
_cell.length_b   1.000
_cell.length_c   1.000
_cell.angle_alpha   90.00
_cell.angle_beta   90.00
_cell.angle_gamma   90.00
#
_symmetry.space_group_name_H-M   'P 1'
#
loop_
_entity.id
_entity.type
_entity.pdbx_description
1 polymer ?
#
loop_
_entity_poly.entity_id
_entity_poly.type
_entity_poly.pdbx_seq_one_letter_code
_entity_poly.pdbx_strand_id
1 'polypeptide(L)'
;MKLKFLLLLFATFLLSGTVANAQSSSNIFISVVPPYPDPNENISVSLNSYLYNLDSVSISWSVNGKIITSGIGKKSFFTTAPDAGKEATVSATITLPDGITMEIKTVIKPSVMILLWQSNDDSYTPPFYKGKALPTPDSEVKVVAMPEIRTGSGLIDSKNMTYAWKKDYTNNVDGSGYGKNFFLFTNDYLENSNNISVTASTLDQKYSNQAYINIGTTEPKILFYKRDNNVGTVWEKILMNSHRIQGPEIVEAAPYFISPKYLQSPTLIWRWFINDSLVSLSGPKKNLMPIQAMIGVSGTSKLRLEVENRNKIFQTTNKEINIEF
;
A
#
# COMPACT_ATOMS: atom_id res chain seq x y z
N MET A 1 -50.33 51.72 29.79
CA MET A 1 -49.21 52.05 28.88
C MET A 1 -48.07 51.09 29.15
N LYS A 2 -47.36 50.60 28.12
CA LYS A 2 -46.36 49.49 28.10
C LYS A 2 -46.89 48.10 27.70
N LEU A 3 -47.56 48.01 26.56
CA LEU A 3 -47.67 46.75 25.79
C LEU A 3 -47.95 47.03 24.30
N LYS A 4 -47.26 48.02 23.71
CA LYS A 4 -47.37 48.36 22.27
C LYS A 4 -46.03 48.65 21.60
N PHE A 5 -44.90 48.35 22.26
CA PHE A 5 -43.56 48.69 21.74
C PHE A 5 -42.69 47.48 21.39
N LEU A 6 -43.22 46.26 21.48
CA LEU A 6 -42.48 45.02 21.18
C LEU A 6 -42.90 44.35 19.86
N LEU A 7 -43.64 45.07 19.00
CA LEU A 7 -44.13 44.54 17.73
C LEU A 7 -43.59 45.30 16.51
N LEU A 8 -42.65 46.23 16.71
CA LEU A 8 -42.09 47.08 15.65
C LEU A 8 -40.61 46.80 15.34
N LEU A 9 -40.00 45.76 15.94
CA LEU A 9 -38.61 45.37 15.65
C LEU A 9 -38.48 44.09 14.82
N PHE A 10 -39.60 43.53 14.35
CA PHE A 10 -39.62 42.29 13.55
C PHE A 10 -40.09 42.50 12.10
N ALA A 11 -40.17 43.75 11.64
CA ALA A 11 -40.73 44.13 10.33
C ALA A 11 -39.70 44.78 9.37
N THR A 12 -38.40 44.69 9.67
CA THR A 12 -37.32 45.18 8.80
C THR A 12 -36.25 44.11 8.61
N PHE A 13 -36.66 42.95 8.12
CA PHE A 13 -35.77 42.07 7.35
C PHE A 13 -36.39 41.88 5.96
N LEU A 14 -36.50 43.01 5.25
CA LEU A 14 -36.74 43.02 3.82
C LEU A 14 -35.51 42.42 3.14
N LEU A 15 -35.79 41.41 2.31
CA LEU A 15 -35.18 41.21 1.00
C LEU A 15 -33.67 41.41 0.92
N SER A 16 -32.94 40.34 1.22
CA SER A 16 -31.70 40.02 0.52
C SER A 16 -31.82 38.58 0.04
N GLY A 17 -32.68 38.37 -0.95
CA GLY A 17 -32.67 37.13 -1.71
C GLY A 17 -31.36 37.04 -2.46
N THR A 18 -30.34 36.46 -1.83
CA THR A 18 -29.17 36.00 -2.56
C THR A 18 -29.69 34.97 -3.54
N VAL A 19 -29.66 35.29 -4.83
CA VAL A 19 -29.69 34.28 -5.88
C VAL A 19 -28.51 33.35 -5.61
N ALA A 20 -28.80 32.25 -4.92
CA ALA A 20 -27.92 31.11 -4.92
C ALA A 20 -27.83 30.67 -6.37
N ASN A 21 -26.68 30.89 -7.00
CA ASN A 21 -26.31 30.17 -8.20
C ASN A 21 -26.19 28.70 -7.80
N ALA A 22 -27.32 28.00 -7.71
CA ALA A 22 -27.33 26.56 -7.81
C ALA A 22 -26.73 26.28 -9.20
N GLN A 23 -25.46 25.88 -9.24
CA GLN A 23 -24.92 25.24 -10.42
C GLN A 23 -25.91 24.13 -10.76
N SER A 24 -26.60 24.28 -11.89
CA SER A 24 -27.37 23.20 -12.47
C SER A 24 -26.41 22.04 -12.60
N SER A 25 -26.58 21.02 -11.76
CA SER A 25 -25.91 19.75 -11.96
C SER A 25 -26.47 19.23 -13.28
N SER A 26 -25.71 19.45 -14.36
CA SER A 26 -26.00 18.82 -15.64
C SER A 26 -26.23 17.34 -15.38
N ASN A 27 -27.40 16.82 -15.72
CA ASN A 27 -27.75 15.40 -15.55
C ASN A 27 -26.91 14.48 -16.45
N ILE A 28 -26.10 15.09 -17.34
CA ILE A 28 -25.16 14.47 -18.23
C ILE A 28 -23.74 14.86 -17.80
N PHE A 29 -22.83 13.90 -17.70
CA PHE A 29 -21.44 14.12 -17.31
C PHE A 29 -20.48 13.24 -18.10
N ILE A 30 -19.24 13.70 -18.20
CA ILE A 30 -18.14 12.93 -18.81
C ILE A 30 -17.46 12.12 -17.72
N SER A 31 -17.24 10.84 -17.99
CA SER A 31 -16.37 9.95 -17.22
C SER A 31 -15.12 9.60 -18.03
N VAL A 32 -14.01 9.43 -17.34
CA VAL A 32 -12.71 9.05 -17.92
C VAL A 32 -12.20 7.84 -17.15
N VAL A 33 -11.75 6.83 -17.88
CA VAL A 33 -11.16 5.62 -17.29
C VAL A 33 -9.79 5.38 -17.94
N PRO A 34 -8.70 5.32 -17.14
CA PRO A 34 -8.65 5.62 -15.70
C PRO A 34 -8.92 7.10 -15.36
N PRO A 35 -9.37 7.41 -14.13
CA PRO A 35 -9.69 8.78 -13.70
C PRO A 35 -8.45 9.68 -13.53
N TYR A 36 -7.30 9.08 -13.22
CA TYR A 36 -6.00 9.73 -13.10
C TYR A 36 -5.02 9.01 -14.02
N PRO A 37 -5.05 9.31 -15.34
CA PRO A 37 -4.22 8.58 -16.29
C PRO A 37 -2.75 8.94 -16.15
N ASP A 38 -1.88 7.99 -16.44
CA ASP A 38 -0.46 8.24 -16.64
C ASP A 38 -0.25 9.07 -17.93
N PRO A 39 0.87 9.80 -18.04
CA PRO A 39 1.25 10.47 -19.28
C PRO A 39 1.26 9.49 -20.46
N ASN A 40 0.62 9.87 -21.56
CA ASN A 40 0.51 9.05 -22.77
C ASN A 40 -0.25 7.71 -22.59
N GLU A 41 -1.01 7.55 -21.50
CA GLU A 41 -1.86 6.38 -21.31
C GLU A 41 -3.10 6.43 -22.21
N ASN A 42 -3.55 5.27 -22.71
CA ASN A 42 -4.81 5.17 -23.42
C ASN A 42 -5.98 5.30 -22.45
N ILE A 43 -6.86 6.26 -22.70
CA ILE A 43 -8.04 6.54 -21.88
C ILE A 43 -9.32 6.26 -22.65
N SER A 44 -10.31 5.70 -21.95
CA SER A 44 -11.69 5.63 -22.41
C SER A 44 -12.45 6.84 -21.87
N VAL A 45 -13.06 7.61 -22.77
CA VAL A 45 -13.93 8.72 -22.40
C VAL A 45 -15.36 8.35 -22.74
N SER A 46 -16.26 8.50 -21.78
CA SER A 46 -17.67 8.12 -21.93
C SER A 46 -18.61 9.17 -21.37
N LEU A 47 -19.74 9.36 -22.04
CA LEU A 47 -20.85 10.21 -21.63
C LEU A 47 -21.85 9.38 -20.83
N ASN A 48 -22.20 9.84 -19.64
CA ASN A 48 -23.22 9.23 -18.79
C ASN A 48 -24.33 10.22 -18.53
N SER A 49 -25.54 9.70 -18.32
CA SER A 49 -26.73 10.50 -18.04
C SER A 49 -27.65 9.76 -17.08
N TYR A 50 -28.22 10.48 -16.11
CA TYR A 50 -29.21 9.91 -15.19
C TYR A 50 -30.66 10.05 -15.69
N LEU A 51 -30.96 11.05 -16.52
CA LEU A 51 -32.34 11.38 -16.92
C LEU A 51 -32.62 11.20 -18.42
N TYR A 52 -31.60 11.40 -19.26
CA TYR A 52 -31.74 11.35 -20.71
C TYR A 52 -31.22 10.03 -21.28
N ASN A 53 -31.97 9.46 -22.22
CA ASN A 53 -31.47 8.39 -23.08
C ASN A 53 -30.54 9.00 -24.14
N LEU A 54 -29.25 8.62 -24.08
CA LEU A 54 -28.22 9.14 -24.97
C LEU A 54 -28.03 8.31 -26.25
N ASP A 55 -28.80 7.24 -26.45
CA ASP A 55 -28.63 6.32 -27.60
C ASP A 55 -29.16 6.90 -28.91
N SER A 56 -30.12 7.82 -28.85
CA SER A 56 -30.78 8.41 -30.01
C SER A 56 -30.40 9.88 -30.25
N VAL A 57 -29.49 10.44 -29.46
CA VAL A 57 -29.10 11.86 -29.56
C VAL A 57 -27.83 12.02 -30.40
N SER A 58 -27.70 13.16 -31.07
CA SER A 58 -26.47 13.48 -31.81
C SER A 58 -25.38 13.93 -30.84
N ILE A 59 -24.21 13.30 -30.90
CA ILE A 59 -23.08 13.59 -30.03
C ILE A 59 -21.85 13.87 -30.89
N SER A 60 -21.17 14.97 -30.62
CA SER A 60 -19.88 15.33 -31.23
C SER A 60 -18.83 15.52 -30.14
N TRP A 61 -17.75 14.75 -30.23
CA TRP A 61 -16.62 14.80 -29.30
C TRP A 61 -15.48 15.63 -29.86
N SER A 62 -14.90 16.49 -29.03
CA SER A 62 -13.70 17.25 -29.37
C SER A 62 -12.62 17.11 -28.29
N VAL A 63 -11.37 17.15 -28.73
CA VAL A 63 -10.18 17.24 -27.87
C VAL A 63 -9.43 18.51 -28.24
N ASN A 64 -9.24 19.41 -27.27
CA ASN A 64 -8.66 20.74 -27.47
C ASN A 64 -9.34 21.52 -28.61
N GLY A 65 -10.67 21.40 -28.72
CA GLY A 65 -11.50 22.05 -29.74
C GLY A 65 -11.49 21.39 -31.12
N LYS A 66 -10.66 20.37 -31.36
CA LYS A 66 -10.66 19.60 -32.60
C LYS A 66 -11.64 18.43 -32.50
N ILE A 67 -12.61 18.35 -33.40
CA ILE A 67 -13.56 17.23 -33.46
C ILE A 67 -12.80 15.94 -33.78
N ILE A 68 -13.00 14.92 -32.93
CA ILE A 68 -12.37 13.61 -33.06
C ILE A 68 -13.36 12.59 -33.64
N THR A 69 -14.60 12.62 -33.19
CA THR A 69 -15.66 11.75 -33.69
C THR A 69 -17.01 12.39 -33.45
N SER A 70 -17.98 12.09 -34.30
CA SER A 70 -19.38 12.47 -34.12
C SER A 70 -20.32 11.36 -34.60
N GLY A 71 -21.56 11.38 -34.12
CA GLY A 71 -22.59 10.44 -34.54
C GLY A 71 -23.75 10.35 -33.56
N ILE A 72 -24.84 9.72 -34.02
CA ILE A 72 -26.00 9.42 -33.17
C ILE A 72 -25.61 8.30 -32.20
N GLY A 73 -25.89 8.48 -30.92
CA GLY A 73 -25.61 7.45 -29.90
C GLY A 73 -24.11 7.20 -29.66
N LYS A 74 -23.23 8.07 -30.15
CA LYS A 74 -21.77 7.93 -30.00
C LYS A 74 -21.32 8.35 -28.59
N LYS A 75 -21.67 7.53 -27.59
CA LYS A 75 -21.48 7.84 -26.15
C LYS A 75 -20.04 7.73 -25.65
N SER A 76 -19.14 7.14 -26.42
CA SER A 76 -17.75 6.95 -25.98
C SER A 76 -16.76 6.95 -27.14
N PHE A 77 -15.50 7.22 -26.79
CA PHE A 77 -14.35 7.09 -27.67
C PHE A 77 -13.07 6.84 -26.86
N PHE A 78 -12.03 6.37 -27.54
CA PHE A 78 -10.70 6.24 -26.97
C PHE A 78 -9.81 7.38 -27.45
N THR A 79 -8.95 7.86 -26.56
CA THR A 79 -7.89 8.82 -26.88
C THR A 79 -6.70 8.56 -25.97
N THR A 80 -5.61 9.27 -26.17
CA THR A 80 -4.42 9.18 -25.33
C THR A 80 -4.35 10.40 -24.42
N ALA A 81 -3.97 10.21 -23.15
CA ALA A 81 -3.69 11.28 -22.21
C ALA A 81 -2.49 12.11 -22.69
N PRO A 82 -2.43 13.43 -22.40
CA PRO A 82 -1.32 14.26 -22.86
C PRO A 82 0.00 13.94 -22.12
N ASP A 83 1.09 14.60 -22.51
CA ASP A 83 2.37 14.48 -21.81
C ASP A 83 2.30 14.99 -20.36
N ALA A 84 3.26 14.58 -19.54
CA ALA A 84 3.40 15.06 -18.17
C ALA A 84 3.48 16.60 -18.13
N GLY A 85 2.65 17.22 -17.28
CA GLY A 85 2.59 18.68 -17.14
C GLY A 85 1.73 19.39 -18.18
N LYS A 86 1.16 18.67 -19.15
CA LYS A 86 0.18 19.20 -20.11
C LYS A 86 -1.23 18.78 -19.71
N GLU A 87 -2.20 19.55 -20.17
CA GLU A 87 -3.63 19.25 -19.98
C GLU A 87 -4.32 19.12 -21.34
N ALA A 88 -5.39 18.35 -21.40
CA ALA A 88 -6.23 18.25 -22.58
C ALA A 88 -7.69 18.48 -22.20
N THR A 89 -8.35 19.44 -22.86
CA THR A 89 -9.79 19.66 -22.67
C THR A 89 -10.56 18.72 -23.58
N VAL A 90 -11.40 17.87 -23.00
CA VAL A 90 -12.36 17.05 -23.73
C VAL A 90 -13.73 17.69 -23.62
N SER A 91 -14.42 17.87 -24.75
CA SER A 91 -15.80 18.35 -24.77
C SER A 91 -16.72 17.42 -25.55
N ALA A 92 -17.96 17.31 -25.08
CA ALA A 92 -19.06 16.67 -25.78
C ALA A 92 -20.12 17.74 -26.08
N THR A 93 -20.41 17.95 -27.36
CA THR A 93 -21.57 18.71 -27.81
C THR A 93 -22.70 17.74 -28.10
N ILE A 94 -23.82 17.93 -27.43
CA ILE A 94 -24.98 17.02 -27.45
C ILE A 94 -26.17 17.81 -27.97
N THR A 95 -26.85 17.29 -28.98
CA THR A 95 -28.11 17.86 -29.48
C THR A 95 -29.25 16.92 -29.12
N LEU A 96 -30.13 17.38 -28.24
CA LEU A 96 -31.30 16.65 -27.76
C LEU A 96 -32.43 16.62 -28.83
N PRO A 97 -33.42 15.73 -28.70
CA PRO A 97 -34.50 15.59 -29.68
C PRO A 97 -35.38 16.84 -29.86
N ASP A 98 -35.43 17.71 -28.84
CA ASP A 98 -36.11 19.01 -28.87
C ASP A 98 -35.30 20.09 -29.61
N GLY A 99 -34.12 19.76 -30.12
CA GLY A 99 -33.22 20.67 -30.83
C GLY A 99 -32.27 21.45 -29.91
N ILE A 100 -32.39 21.31 -28.59
CA ILE A 100 -31.51 21.99 -27.64
C ILE A 100 -30.11 21.39 -27.74
N THR A 101 -29.12 22.25 -27.95
CA THR A 101 -27.71 21.86 -27.96
C THR A 101 -27.03 22.31 -26.68
N MET A 102 -26.28 21.42 -26.06
CA MET A 102 -25.49 21.70 -24.86
C MET A 102 -24.05 21.20 -25.04
N GLU A 103 -23.11 21.88 -24.38
CA GLU A 103 -21.72 21.47 -24.34
C GLU A 103 -21.32 21.16 -22.90
N ILE A 104 -20.71 19.99 -22.68
CA ILE A 104 -20.10 19.62 -21.41
C ILE A 104 -18.61 19.36 -21.60
N LYS A 105 -17.81 19.69 -20.58
CA LYS A 105 -16.34 19.64 -20.65
C LYS A 105 -15.75 18.92 -19.45
N THR A 106 -14.63 18.26 -19.67
CA THR A 106 -13.72 17.81 -18.62
C THR A 106 -12.28 18.06 -19.05
N VAL A 107 -11.36 18.14 -18.09
CA VAL A 107 -9.94 18.34 -18.35
C VAL A 107 -9.18 17.10 -17.92
N ILE A 108 -8.45 16.51 -18.87
CA ILE A 108 -7.55 15.39 -18.62
C ILE A 108 -6.23 15.93 -18.11
N LYS A 109 -5.81 15.42 -16.95
CA LYS A 109 -4.59 15.84 -16.26
C LYS A 109 -3.78 14.61 -15.90
N PRO A 110 -2.69 14.32 -16.63
CA PRO A 110 -1.84 13.20 -16.33
C PRO A 110 -1.14 13.37 -14.99
N SER A 111 -1.03 12.29 -14.24
CA SER A 111 -0.27 12.25 -13.00
C SER A 111 0.26 10.84 -12.78
N VAL A 112 1.41 10.71 -12.11
CA VAL A 112 1.98 9.39 -11.76
C VAL A 112 2.09 9.29 -10.24
N MET A 113 1.90 8.10 -9.67
CA MET A 113 2.20 7.86 -8.26
C MET A 113 2.79 6.47 -8.05
N ILE A 114 3.91 6.45 -7.33
CA ILE A 114 4.56 5.21 -6.91
C ILE A 114 4.31 5.01 -5.42
N LEU A 115 3.97 3.78 -5.03
CA LEU A 115 3.92 3.36 -3.63
C LEU A 115 5.11 2.44 -3.33
N LEU A 116 5.85 2.77 -2.27
CA LEU A 116 6.91 1.92 -1.73
C LEU A 116 6.53 1.47 -0.33
N TRP A 117 6.94 0.26 0.06
CA TRP A 117 6.70 -0.23 1.41
C TRP A 117 7.92 -0.94 2.01
N GLN A 118 7.93 -0.99 3.34
CA GLN A 118 8.89 -1.74 4.15
C GLN A 118 8.24 -2.23 5.46
N SER A 119 8.79 -3.32 6.02
CA SER A 119 8.56 -3.66 7.44
C SER A 119 9.20 -2.56 8.31
N ASN A 120 8.43 -1.94 9.20
CA ASN A 120 8.89 -0.85 10.06
C ASN A 120 9.41 -1.36 11.42
N ASP A 121 9.12 -2.62 11.75
CA ASP A 121 9.52 -3.31 12.99
C ASP A 121 10.92 -3.96 12.92
N ASP A 122 11.73 -3.58 11.93
CA ASP A 122 13.07 -4.12 11.69
C ASP A 122 13.09 -5.66 11.70
N SER A 123 12.41 -6.34 10.78
CA SER A 123 12.46 -7.80 10.71
C SER A 123 13.84 -8.35 10.30
N TYR A 124 14.27 -9.46 10.91
CA TYR A 124 15.57 -10.08 10.67
C TYR A 124 15.66 -10.69 9.28
N THR A 125 16.77 -10.40 8.60
CA THR A 125 17.25 -11.15 7.44
C THR A 125 18.75 -11.37 7.62
N PRO A 126 19.29 -12.55 7.27
CA PRO A 126 20.71 -12.79 7.43
C PRO A 126 21.55 -11.97 6.42
N PRO A 127 22.86 -11.84 6.67
CA PRO A 127 23.78 -11.24 5.70
C PRO A 127 23.61 -11.82 4.30
N PHE A 128 23.80 -10.98 3.28
CA PHE A 128 23.69 -11.34 1.85
C PHE A 128 22.30 -11.76 1.36
N TYR A 129 21.26 -11.70 2.21
CA TYR A 129 19.89 -11.85 1.76
C TYR A 129 19.53 -10.71 0.78
N LYS A 130 19.22 -11.07 -0.47
CA LYS A 130 18.98 -10.11 -1.57
C LYS A 130 17.56 -9.53 -1.58
N GLY A 131 16.64 -10.13 -0.82
CA GLY A 131 15.24 -9.72 -0.77
C GLY A 131 14.95 -8.67 0.29
N LYS A 132 13.68 -8.24 0.36
CA LYS A 132 13.18 -7.41 1.46
C LYS A 132 12.86 -8.26 2.69
N ALA A 133 13.01 -7.68 3.87
CA ALA A 133 12.37 -8.25 5.05
C ALA A 133 10.85 -8.17 4.86
N LEU A 134 10.18 -9.32 4.95
CA LEU A 134 8.74 -9.42 4.72
C LEU A 134 7.98 -9.21 6.03
N PRO A 135 6.77 -8.60 5.99
CA PRO A 135 5.93 -8.46 7.16
C PRO A 135 5.45 -9.83 7.62
N THR A 136 5.38 -10.03 8.93
CA THR A 136 4.76 -11.20 9.57
C THR A 136 3.51 -10.77 10.33
N PRO A 137 2.74 -11.68 10.94
CA PRO A 137 1.67 -11.28 11.86
C PRO A 137 2.19 -10.28 12.91
N ASP A 138 1.38 -9.28 13.24
CA ASP A 138 1.71 -8.15 14.13
C ASP A 138 2.92 -7.28 13.69
N SER A 139 3.38 -7.39 12.43
CA SER A 139 4.36 -6.46 11.89
C SER A 139 3.75 -5.10 11.61
N GLU A 140 4.44 -4.04 12.01
CA GLU A 140 4.13 -2.69 11.56
C GLU A 140 4.76 -2.49 10.19
N VAL A 141 4.00 -1.98 9.24
CA VAL A 141 4.40 -1.74 7.86
C VAL A 141 4.28 -0.26 7.56
N LYS A 142 5.32 0.28 6.92
CA LYS A 142 5.35 1.66 6.43
C LYS A 142 5.17 1.67 4.93
N VAL A 143 4.15 2.40 4.46
CA VAL A 143 3.91 2.67 3.04
C VAL A 143 4.17 4.14 2.77
N VAL A 144 4.93 4.45 1.74
CA VAL A 144 5.27 5.82 1.32
C VAL A 144 4.69 6.07 -0.06
N ALA A 145 3.95 7.17 -0.19
CA ALA A 145 3.44 7.67 -1.45
C ALA A 145 4.42 8.68 -2.06
N MET A 146 4.74 8.46 -3.33
CA MET A 146 5.60 9.33 -4.13
C MET A 146 4.82 9.81 -5.35
N PRO A 147 3.96 10.83 -5.20
CA PRO A 147 3.26 11.42 -6.33
C PRO A 147 4.23 12.26 -7.18
N GLU A 148 4.16 12.11 -8.49
CA GLU A 148 4.80 12.96 -9.47
C GLU A 148 3.71 13.71 -10.27
N ILE A 149 3.34 14.88 -9.75
CA ILE A 149 2.39 15.78 -10.41
C ILE A 149 3.15 16.98 -10.97
N ARG A 150 3.16 17.09 -12.30
CA ARG A 150 3.76 18.22 -13.01
C ARG A 150 2.66 19.17 -13.47
N THR A 151 2.93 20.46 -13.41
CA THR A 151 2.08 21.53 -13.97
C THR A 151 2.93 22.44 -14.86
N GLY A 152 2.29 23.43 -15.48
CA GLY A 152 3.01 24.47 -16.23
C GLY A 152 4.02 25.25 -15.38
N SER A 153 3.91 25.24 -14.04
CA SER A 153 4.85 25.89 -13.12
C SER A 153 5.94 24.96 -12.58
N GLY A 154 5.96 23.69 -12.98
CA GLY A 154 6.96 22.70 -12.57
C GLY A 154 6.40 21.52 -11.79
N LEU A 155 7.27 20.81 -11.08
CA LEU A 155 6.90 19.68 -10.22
C LEU A 155 6.32 20.20 -8.89
N ILE A 156 5.18 19.66 -8.48
CA ILE A 156 4.60 19.97 -7.17
C ILE A 156 5.34 19.19 -6.08
N ASP A 157 5.75 19.88 -5.02
CA ASP A 157 6.33 19.24 -3.85
C ASP A 157 5.27 18.38 -3.14
N SER A 158 5.56 17.08 -3.02
CA SER A 158 4.78 16.09 -2.28
C SER A 158 4.41 16.52 -0.84
N LYS A 159 5.22 17.36 -0.19
CA LYS A 159 4.94 17.88 1.16
C LYS A 159 3.77 18.86 1.20
N ASN A 160 3.47 19.50 0.08
CA ASN A 160 2.42 20.51 -0.05
C ASN A 160 1.11 19.92 -0.61
N MET A 161 0.89 18.63 -0.37
CA MET A 161 -0.28 17.87 -0.83
C MET A 161 -1.08 17.31 0.35
N THR A 162 -2.33 16.99 0.11
CA THR A 162 -3.18 16.23 1.02
C THR A 162 -3.23 14.77 0.61
N TYR A 163 -3.23 13.87 1.59
CA TYR A 163 -3.26 12.43 1.39
C TYR A 163 -4.48 11.84 2.07
N ALA A 164 -5.27 11.07 1.32
CA ALA A 164 -6.41 10.31 1.82
C ALA A 164 -6.09 8.82 1.74
N TRP A 165 -5.61 8.25 2.85
CA TRP A 165 -5.23 6.86 2.97
C TRP A 165 -6.42 5.96 3.29
N LYS A 166 -6.39 4.75 2.74
CA LYS A 166 -7.33 3.67 3.05
C LYS A 166 -6.56 2.38 3.33
N LYS A 167 -6.98 1.64 4.35
CA LYS A 167 -6.61 0.24 4.59
C LYS A 167 -7.84 -0.61 4.31
N ASP A 168 -7.70 -1.61 3.45
CA ASP A 168 -8.75 -2.58 3.12
C ASP A 168 -10.08 -1.89 2.78
N TYR A 169 -9.99 -0.94 1.83
CA TYR A 169 -11.10 -0.13 1.32
C TYR A 169 -11.74 0.83 2.33
N THR A 170 -11.27 0.85 3.58
CA THR A 170 -11.78 1.70 4.66
C THR A 170 -10.88 2.91 4.85
N ASN A 171 -11.49 4.10 4.95
CA ASN A 171 -10.77 5.35 5.19
C ASN A 171 -10.02 5.32 6.52
N ASN A 172 -8.75 5.70 6.50
CA ASN A 172 -7.95 5.90 7.70
C ASN A 172 -7.73 7.41 7.93
N VAL A 173 -8.51 7.99 8.84
CA VAL A 173 -8.49 9.45 9.10
C VAL A 173 -7.17 9.86 9.75
N ASP A 174 -6.65 9.05 10.68
CA ASP A 174 -5.44 9.37 11.45
C ASP A 174 -4.17 9.37 10.60
N GLY A 175 -4.10 8.50 9.60
CA GLY A 175 -3.03 8.45 8.59
C GLY A 175 -3.19 9.51 7.51
N SER A 176 -4.38 10.11 7.36
CA SER A 176 -4.71 11.08 6.31
C SER A 176 -4.46 12.53 6.73
N GLY A 177 -4.20 13.40 5.75
CA GLY A 177 -4.05 14.83 5.95
C GLY A 177 -2.94 15.49 5.12
N TYR A 178 -2.68 16.75 5.43
CA TYR A 178 -1.65 17.56 4.78
C TYR A 178 -0.25 17.03 5.09
N GLY A 179 0.58 16.85 4.06
CA GLY A 179 1.96 16.40 4.17
C GLY A 179 2.14 14.96 4.67
N LYS A 180 1.06 14.20 4.91
CA LYS A 180 1.11 12.80 5.35
C LYS A 180 1.37 11.84 4.19
N ASN A 181 2.52 11.99 3.57
CA ASN A 181 2.94 11.18 2.42
C ASN A 181 3.35 9.75 2.78
N PHE A 182 3.17 9.31 4.02
CA PHE A 182 3.34 7.92 4.42
C PHE A 182 2.22 7.48 5.37
N PHE A 183 2.01 6.17 5.40
CA PHE A 183 1.03 5.51 6.24
C PHE A 183 1.69 4.36 7.00
N LEU A 184 1.40 4.28 8.29
CA LEU A 184 1.80 3.18 9.16
C LEU A 184 0.56 2.37 9.50
N PHE A 185 0.67 1.05 9.41
CA PHE A 185 -0.36 0.14 9.87
C PHE A 185 0.27 -1.13 10.40
N THR A 186 -0.45 -1.82 11.29
CA THR A 186 -0.06 -3.14 11.79
C THR A 186 -0.91 -4.20 11.10
N ASN A 187 -0.27 -5.26 10.61
CA ASN A 187 -0.97 -6.40 10.02
C ASN A 187 -1.73 -7.16 11.10
N ASP A 188 -2.98 -7.51 10.81
CA ASP A 188 -3.77 -8.41 11.65
C ASP A 188 -3.30 -9.87 11.42
N TYR A 189 -3.19 -10.65 12.49
CA TYR A 189 -2.84 -12.07 12.43
C TYR A 189 -3.87 -12.93 11.67
N LEU A 190 -5.10 -12.44 11.51
CA LEU A 190 -6.15 -13.09 10.73
C LEU A 190 -6.06 -12.77 9.22
N GLU A 191 -5.22 -11.81 8.84
CA GLU A 191 -5.13 -11.29 7.47
C GLU A 191 -3.82 -11.74 6.79
N ASN A 192 -3.96 -12.42 5.66
CA ASN A 192 -2.80 -12.83 4.84
C ASN A 192 -2.28 -11.72 3.92
N SER A 193 -3.04 -10.63 3.75
CA SER A 193 -2.62 -9.47 2.98
C SER A 193 -3.49 -8.26 3.29
N ASN A 194 -2.94 -7.06 3.07
CA ASN A 194 -3.65 -5.80 3.19
C ASN A 194 -3.57 -4.97 1.91
N ASN A 195 -4.71 -4.43 1.48
CA ASN A 195 -4.78 -3.45 0.41
C ASN A 195 -4.60 -2.05 0.99
N ILE A 196 -3.51 -1.38 0.63
CA ILE A 196 -3.27 0.01 0.99
C ILE A 196 -3.46 0.87 -0.24
N SER A 197 -4.38 1.83 -0.16
CA SER A 197 -4.59 2.80 -1.23
C SER A 197 -4.52 4.22 -0.71
N VAL A 198 -4.17 5.14 -1.60
CA VAL A 198 -4.07 6.55 -1.26
C VAL A 198 -4.46 7.40 -2.46
N THR A 199 -5.18 8.48 -2.17
CA THR A 199 -5.37 9.57 -3.11
C THR A 199 -4.55 10.76 -2.63
N ALA A 200 -3.59 11.20 -3.44
CA ALA A 200 -2.81 12.39 -3.20
C ALA A 200 -3.40 13.55 -4.02
N SER A 201 -3.65 14.70 -3.40
CA SER A 201 -4.24 15.86 -4.07
C SER A 201 -3.52 17.16 -3.73
N THR A 202 -3.54 18.12 -4.65
CA THR A 202 -3.15 19.49 -4.34
C THR A 202 -4.13 20.14 -3.38
N LEU A 203 -3.69 21.19 -2.67
CA LEU A 203 -4.54 21.93 -1.72
C LEU A 203 -5.81 22.51 -2.38
N ASP A 204 -5.70 22.94 -3.63
CA ASP A 204 -6.83 23.45 -4.42
C ASP A 204 -7.65 22.33 -5.09
N GLN A 205 -7.30 21.06 -4.84
CA GLN A 205 -7.92 19.85 -5.39
C GLN A 205 -7.97 19.80 -6.92
N LYS A 206 -7.18 20.63 -7.62
CA LYS A 206 -7.15 20.66 -9.09
C LYS A 206 -6.39 19.49 -9.69
N TYR A 207 -5.41 18.96 -8.98
CA TYR A 207 -4.63 17.81 -9.41
C TYR A 207 -4.69 16.74 -8.35
N SER A 208 -4.95 15.51 -8.78
CA SER A 208 -4.99 14.36 -7.92
C SER A 208 -4.38 13.16 -8.64
N ASN A 209 -3.92 12.20 -7.85
CA ASN A 209 -3.53 10.87 -8.30
C ASN A 209 -4.03 9.85 -7.27
N GLN A 210 -4.30 8.62 -7.73
CA GLN A 210 -4.60 7.49 -6.87
C GLN A 210 -3.73 6.29 -7.24
N ALA A 211 -3.23 5.59 -6.22
CA ALA A 211 -2.51 4.34 -6.36
C ALA A 211 -2.89 3.41 -5.22
N TYR A 212 -2.63 2.13 -5.42
CA TYR A 212 -2.82 1.11 -4.41
C TYR A 212 -1.70 0.07 -4.50
N ILE A 213 -1.48 -0.63 -3.38
CA ILE A 213 -0.55 -1.74 -3.29
C ILE A 213 -1.15 -2.81 -2.38
N ASN A 214 -1.00 -4.07 -2.77
CA ASN A 214 -1.35 -5.21 -1.92
C ASN A 214 -0.08 -5.73 -1.24
N ILE A 215 -0.09 -5.80 0.09
CA ILE A 215 1.06 -6.21 0.89
C ILE A 215 0.73 -7.52 1.58
N GLY A 216 1.46 -8.59 1.27
CA GLY A 216 1.24 -9.92 1.86
C GLY A 216 1.94 -10.08 3.20
N THR A 217 1.32 -10.84 4.09
CA THR A 217 1.90 -11.33 5.34
C THR A 217 2.62 -12.66 5.07
N THR A 218 3.79 -12.88 5.68
CA THR A 218 4.58 -14.11 5.54
C THR A 218 4.83 -14.74 6.90
N GLU A 219 4.80 -16.08 6.96
CA GLU A 219 5.18 -16.80 8.16
C GLU A 219 6.71 -16.75 8.41
N PRO A 220 7.16 -16.40 9.63
CA PRO A 220 8.58 -16.45 9.96
C PRO A 220 9.09 -17.90 9.91
N LYS A 221 10.35 -18.08 9.50
CA LYS A 221 10.96 -19.41 9.36
C LYS A 221 12.42 -19.45 9.80
N ILE A 222 12.84 -20.57 10.38
CA ILE A 222 14.23 -20.78 10.78
C ILE A 222 14.94 -21.61 9.71
N LEU A 223 16.11 -21.15 9.29
CA LEU A 223 17.08 -21.97 8.57
C LEU A 223 18.33 -22.14 9.43
N PHE A 224 18.88 -23.36 9.41
CA PHE A 224 20.12 -23.69 10.09
C PHE A 224 21.28 -23.66 9.11
N TYR A 225 22.42 -23.16 9.58
CA TYR A 225 23.68 -23.09 8.84
C TYR A 225 24.80 -23.67 9.68
N LYS A 226 25.82 -24.22 9.01
CA LYS A 226 27.07 -24.54 9.68
C LYS A 226 27.84 -23.24 9.96
N ARG A 227 28.37 -23.11 11.16
CA ARG A 227 29.35 -22.07 11.50
C ARG A 227 30.73 -22.70 11.63
N ASP A 228 31.62 -22.29 10.75
CA ASP A 228 33.03 -22.63 10.81
C ASP A 228 33.77 -21.67 11.77
N ASN A 229 34.77 -22.19 12.47
CA ASN A 229 35.54 -21.40 13.45
C ASN A 229 36.45 -20.35 12.79
N ASN A 230 36.87 -20.57 11.54
CA ASN A 230 37.81 -19.69 10.84
C ASN A 230 37.10 -18.68 9.94
N VAL A 231 36.09 -19.14 9.17
CA VAL A 231 35.41 -18.30 8.16
C VAL A 231 34.03 -17.82 8.58
N GLY A 232 33.52 -18.27 9.74
CA GLY A 232 32.20 -17.91 10.24
C GLY A 232 31.09 -18.73 9.58
N THR A 233 29.91 -18.13 9.43
CA THR A 233 28.71 -18.82 8.95
C THR A 233 28.78 -19.09 7.44
N VAL A 234 28.55 -20.34 7.05
CA VAL A 234 28.53 -20.80 5.66
C VAL A 234 27.14 -20.52 5.05
N TRP A 235 26.87 -19.27 4.68
CA TRP A 235 25.55 -18.79 4.24
C TRP A 235 25.07 -19.40 2.91
N GLU A 236 25.97 -19.96 2.11
CA GLU A 236 25.66 -20.59 0.83
C GLU A 236 24.96 -21.96 0.96
N LYS A 237 24.99 -22.58 2.16
CA LYS A 237 24.47 -23.93 2.37
C LYS A 237 23.71 -24.08 3.68
N ILE A 238 22.40 -24.32 3.56
CA ILE A 238 21.55 -24.71 4.69
C ILE A 238 21.86 -26.14 5.15
N LEU A 239 21.69 -26.41 6.44
CA LEU A 239 21.66 -27.76 6.97
C LEU A 239 20.33 -28.42 6.58
N MET A 240 20.44 -29.56 5.92
CA MET A 240 19.28 -30.36 5.50
C MET A 240 18.75 -31.17 6.69
N ASN A 241 17.57 -31.78 6.51
CA ASN A 241 16.93 -32.56 7.58
C ASN A 241 17.77 -33.76 8.05
N SER A 242 18.62 -34.34 7.22
CA SER A 242 19.59 -35.39 7.60
C SER A 242 21.00 -34.80 7.54
N HIS A 243 21.38 -34.03 8.56
CA HIS A 243 22.71 -33.42 8.62
C HIS A 243 23.67 -34.33 9.36
N ARG A 244 24.71 -34.80 8.66
CA ARG A 244 25.74 -35.65 9.27
C ARG A 244 26.91 -34.83 9.80
N ILE A 245 27.22 -34.98 11.09
CA ILE A 245 28.41 -34.41 11.71
C ILE A 245 29.55 -35.43 11.72
N GLN A 246 30.78 -34.95 11.57
CA GLN A 246 32.00 -35.77 11.62
C GLN A 246 32.87 -35.46 12.85
N GLY A 247 32.42 -34.53 13.68
CA GLY A 247 33.13 -34.01 14.85
C GLY A 247 32.33 -32.88 15.48
N PRO A 248 32.93 -32.11 16.40
CA PRO A 248 32.30 -30.93 16.97
C PRO A 248 31.91 -29.91 15.88
N GLU A 249 30.68 -29.44 15.89
CA GLU A 249 30.18 -28.40 14.99
C GLU A 249 29.36 -27.35 15.75
N ILE A 250 29.25 -26.14 15.17
CA ILE A 250 28.34 -25.10 15.68
C ILE A 250 27.25 -24.89 14.64
N VAL A 251 26.00 -25.09 15.04
CA VAL A 251 24.82 -24.77 14.25
C VAL A 251 24.42 -23.32 14.53
N GLU A 252 24.28 -22.51 13.49
CA GLU A 252 23.76 -21.15 13.56
C GLU A 252 22.33 -21.09 13.01
N ALA A 253 21.40 -20.61 13.82
CA ALA A 253 20.02 -20.40 13.45
C ALA A 253 19.80 -18.98 12.93
N ALA A 254 19.16 -18.89 11.77
CA ALA A 254 18.71 -17.64 11.16
C ALA A 254 17.18 -17.63 11.10
N PRO A 255 16.48 -16.91 12.01
CA PRO A 255 15.02 -16.79 12.01
C PRO A 255 14.56 -15.69 11.06
N TYR A 256 14.35 -16.04 9.79
CA TYR A 256 13.92 -15.09 8.76
C TYR A 256 12.59 -14.43 9.13
N PHE A 257 12.56 -13.12 8.92
CA PHE A 257 11.41 -12.24 9.08
C PHE A 257 10.93 -12.04 10.52
N ILE A 258 11.61 -12.62 11.52
CA ILE A 258 11.26 -12.37 12.91
C ILE A 258 11.69 -10.95 13.32
N SER A 259 10.86 -10.25 14.07
CA SER A 259 11.20 -8.96 14.66
C SER A 259 11.56 -9.14 16.13
N PRO A 260 12.51 -8.36 16.69
CA PRO A 260 13.38 -7.41 16.01
C PRO A 260 14.57 -8.08 15.30
N LYS A 261 15.24 -7.33 14.42
CA LYS A 261 16.44 -7.72 13.67
C LYS A 261 17.61 -8.05 14.58
N TYR A 262 17.65 -7.46 15.77
CA TYR A 262 18.69 -7.74 16.75
C TYR A 262 18.38 -9.05 17.49
N LEU A 263 19.01 -10.15 17.07
CA LEU A 263 18.75 -11.50 17.59
C LEU A 263 19.06 -11.68 19.09
N GLN A 264 19.85 -10.80 19.70
CA GLN A 264 20.11 -10.83 21.15
C GLN A 264 19.09 -10.00 21.95
N SER A 265 18.01 -9.53 21.33
CA SER A 265 16.93 -8.83 22.02
C SER A 265 16.32 -9.74 23.11
N PRO A 266 16.06 -9.23 24.33
CA PRO A 266 15.39 -9.98 25.39
C PRO A 266 13.92 -10.30 25.07
N THR A 267 13.34 -9.66 24.04
CA THR A 267 11.98 -9.97 23.56
C THR A 267 11.93 -11.28 22.79
N LEU A 268 13.07 -11.76 22.26
CA LEU A 268 13.17 -13.03 21.55
C LEU A 268 13.49 -14.16 22.53
N ILE A 269 12.61 -15.15 22.58
CA ILE A 269 12.75 -16.33 23.41
C ILE A 269 13.18 -17.49 22.54
N TRP A 270 14.30 -18.11 22.91
CA TRP A 270 14.93 -19.19 22.17
C TRP A 270 14.86 -20.45 23.03
N ARG A 271 14.26 -21.51 22.48
CA ARG A 271 14.16 -22.82 23.15
C ARG A 271 14.75 -23.89 22.24
N TRP A 272 15.96 -24.33 22.58
CA TRP A 272 16.63 -25.44 21.90
C TRP A 272 16.27 -26.77 22.56
N PHE A 273 16.09 -27.80 21.76
CA PHE A 273 15.77 -29.14 22.22
C PHE A 273 16.67 -30.16 21.53
N ILE A 274 17.18 -31.12 22.31
CA ILE A 274 17.79 -32.35 21.82
C ILE A 274 16.91 -33.51 22.27
N ASN A 275 16.37 -34.30 21.33
CA ASN A 275 15.47 -35.42 21.63
C ASN A 275 14.35 -35.02 22.60
N ASP A 276 13.70 -33.88 22.32
CA ASP A 276 12.63 -33.26 23.12
C ASP A 276 13.00 -32.77 24.52
N SER A 277 14.26 -32.93 24.94
CA SER A 277 14.77 -32.34 26.17
C SER A 277 15.27 -30.93 25.92
N LEU A 278 14.78 -29.97 26.72
CA LEU A 278 15.18 -28.56 26.65
C LEU A 278 16.66 -28.40 27.01
N VAL A 279 17.39 -27.62 26.21
CA VAL A 279 18.80 -27.30 26.41
C VAL A 279 18.97 -25.85 26.86
N SER A 280 19.69 -25.67 27.96
CA SER A 280 20.04 -24.36 28.49
C SER A 280 21.39 -23.89 27.94
N LEU A 281 21.38 -22.82 27.13
CA LEU A 281 22.60 -22.16 26.65
C LEU A 281 23.01 -21.03 27.60
N SER A 282 24.25 -21.07 28.11
CA SER A 282 24.76 -20.06 29.05
C SER A 282 25.25 -18.77 28.39
N GLY A 283 25.52 -18.79 27.07
CA GLY A 283 26.07 -17.64 26.33
C GLY A 283 25.03 -16.59 25.89
N PRO A 284 25.46 -15.37 25.51
CA PRO A 284 24.57 -14.31 25.04
C PRO A 284 24.02 -14.57 23.62
N LYS A 285 24.73 -15.36 22.81
CA LYS A 285 24.30 -15.73 21.46
C LYS A 285 23.41 -16.97 21.50
N LYS A 286 22.11 -16.75 21.69
CA LYS A 286 21.11 -17.82 21.77
C LYS A 286 20.81 -18.49 20.42
N ASN A 287 21.23 -17.88 19.31
CA ASN A 287 21.09 -18.42 17.97
C ASN A 287 22.19 -19.44 17.59
N LEU A 288 23.15 -19.70 18.47
CA LEU A 288 24.24 -20.65 18.23
C LEU A 288 24.09 -21.89 19.11
N MET A 289 24.18 -23.06 18.50
CA MET A 289 24.08 -24.35 19.17
C MET A 289 25.31 -25.20 18.87
N PRO A 290 26.28 -25.30 19.80
CA PRO A 290 27.35 -26.28 19.71
C PRO A 290 26.79 -27.70 19.82
N ILE A 291 27.21 -28.58 18.92
CA ILE A 291 26.82 -29.99 18.90
C ILE A 291 28.07 -30.87 18.78
N GLN A 292 28.07 -31.99 19.51
CA GLN A 292 29.14 -32.98 19.47
C GLN A 292 28.57 -34.35 19.87
N ALA A 293 28.92 -35.38 19.09
CA ALA A 293 28.64 -36.76 19.44
C ALA A 293 29.71 -37.33 20.38
N MET A 294 29.33 -38.30 21.21
CA MET A 294 30.30 -39.08 21.98
C MET A 294 31.14 -39.94 21.04
N ILE A 295 32.44 -40.03 21.31
CA ILE A 295 33.38 -40.80 20.51
C ILE A 295 32.97 -42.28 20.52
N GLY A 296 32.92 -42.91 19.34
CA GLY A 296 32.59 -44.33 19.17
C GLY A 296 31.10 -44.66 19.20
N VAL A 297 30.23 -43.66 19.26
CA VAL A 297 28.77 -43.85 19.17
C VAL A 297 28.29 -43.41 17.80
N SER A 298 27.45 -44.24 17.17
CA SER A 298 26.72 -43.88 15.96
C SER A 298 25.23 -43.79 16.24
N GLY A 299 24.53 -42.86 15.60
CA GLY A 299 23.08 -42.76 15.71
C GLY A 299 22.51 -41.49 15.12
N THR A 300 21.28 -41.21 15.53
CA THR A 300 20.56 -40.01 15.11
C THR A 300 19.99 -39.32 16.34
N SER A 301 20.14 -38.00 16.42
CA SER A 301 19.48 -37.17 17.43
C SER A 301 18.67 -36.07 16.75
N LYS A 302 17.55 -35.74 17.36
CA LYS A 302 16.63 -34.70 16.90
C LYS A 302 17.03 -33.36 17.47
N LEU A 303 17.38 -32.40 16.60
CA LEU A 303 17.67 -31.02 16.98
C LEU A 303 16.48 -30.14 16.59
N ARG A 304 15.83 -29.54 17.59
CA ARG A 304 14.70 -28.63 17.39
C ARG A 304 14.97 -27.28 18.03
N LEU A 305 14.57 -26.20 17.35
CA LEU A 305 14.57 -24.84 17.86
C LEU A 305 13.17 -24.26 17.73
N GLU A 306 12.70 -23.60 18.79
CA GLU A 306 11.57 -22.69 18.76
C GLU A 306 12.04 -21.27 19.07
N VAL A 307 11.54 -20.31 18.29
CA VAL A 307 11.75 -18.88 18.52
C VAL A 307 10.39 -18.18 18.59
N GLU A 308 10.23 -17.34 19.59
CA GLU A 308 9.00 -16.59 19.87
C GLU A 308 9.34 -15.14 20.23
N ASN A 309 8.51 -14.20 19.78
CA ASN A 309 8.57 -12.82 20.23
C ASN A 309 7.53 -12.57 21.34
N ARG A 310 7.99 -12.26 22.56
CA ARG A 310 7.11 -11.99 23.71
C ARG A 310 6.17 -10.80 23.53
N ASN A 311 6.54 -9.83 22.70
CA ASN A 311 5.74 -8.63 22.46
C ASN A 311 4.76 -8.81 21.28
N LYS A 312 4.91 -9.88 20.49
CA LYS A 312 4.12 -10.20 19.29
C LYS A 312 3.78 -11.68 19.31
N ILE A 313 2.73 -12.04 20.03
CA ILE A 313 2.42 -13.43 20.39
C ILE A 313 2.16 -14.32 19.18
N PHE A 314 1.77 -13.75 18.04
CA PHE A 314 1.56 -14.48 16.80
C PHE A 314 2.85 -14.63 15.98
N GLN A 315 3.94 -13.97 16.37
CA GLN A 315 5.24 -14.11 15.74
C GLN A 315 6.04 -15.24 16.40
N THR A 316 5.75 -16.46 15.96
CA THR A 316 6.44 -17.68 16.39
C THR A 316 6.98 -18.44 15.19
N THR A 317 8.08 -19.18 15.39
CA THR A 317 8.62 -20.07 14.36
C THR A 317 9.38 -21.21 15.00
N ASN A 318 9.39 -22.36 14.34
CA ASN A 318 10.13 -23.53 14.77
C ASN A 318 10.80 -24.24 13.61
N LYS A 319 11.86 -24.97 13.90
CA LYS A 319 12.54 -25.83 12.94
C LYS A 319 13.14 -27.03 13.65
N GLU A 320 12.98 -28.18 13.01
CA GLU A 320 13.56 -29.44 13.44
C GLU A 320 14.39 -30.01 12.29
N ILE A 321 15.54 -30.61 12.65
CA ILE A 321 16.37 -31.45 11.78
C ILE A 321 16.88 -32.66 12.57
N ASN A 322 17.20 -33.74 11.86
CA ASN A 322 17.92 -34.88 12.39
C ASN A 322 19.43 -34.69 12.20
N ILE A 323 20.19 -34.95 13.26
CA ILE A 323 21.64 -34.94 13.28
C ILE A 323 22.12 -36.38 13.31
N GLU A 324 22.87 -36.78 12.28
CA GLU A 324 23.49 -38.09 12.15
C GLU A 324 24.96 -38.01 12.58
N PHE A 325 25.43 -39.00 13.33
CA PHE A 325 26.82 -39.12 13.78
C PHE A 325 27.26 -40.58 13.77
#